data_AF-A0A971C314-F1
#
_entry.id   AF-A0A971C314-F1
#
_cell.length_a   1.000
_cell.length_b   1.000
_cell.length_c   1.000
_cell.angle_alpha   90.00
_cell.angle_beta   90.00
_cell.angle_gamma   90.00
#
_symmetry.space_group_name_H-M   'P 1'
#
loop_
_entity.id
_entity.type
_entity.pdbx_description
1 polymer ?
#
loop_
_entity_poly.entity_id
_entity_poly.type
_entity_poly.pdbx_seq_one_letter_code
_entity_poly.pdbx_strand_id
1 'polypeptide(L)'
;MKENNLRKLRNKHGYTQKQVAEGVGIARSYLTLVEIGKHNPSLEVAGRLASFLGVTIEEIFPWLKHPGFQEDPEESLANPYPKHTSKVTV
;
A
#
# COMPACT_ATOMS: atom_id res chain seq x y z
N MET A 1 -6.59 -7.98 -14.27
CA MET A 1 -5.51 -7.09 -13.76
C MET A 1 -6.14 -6.21 -12.68
N LYS A 2 -5.51 -6.00 -11.52
CA LYS A 2 -6.16 -5.29 -10.42
C LYS A 2 -5.79 -3.80 -10.46
N GLU A 3 -6.81 -2.93 -10.45
CA GLU A 3 -6.69 -1.48 -10.57
C GLU A 3 -6.26 -0.85 -9.25
N ASN A 4 -5.11 -0.17 -9.23
CA ASN A 4 -4.52 0.43 -8.03
C ASN A 4 -4.47 1.95 -8.12
N ASN A 5 -4.32 2.59 -6.96
CA ASN A 5 -4.22 4.03 -6.86
C ASN A 5 -2.79 4.56 -6.86
N LEU A 6 -1.77 3.71 -7.07
CA LEU A 6 -0.37 4.09 -6.89
C LEU A 6 0.02 5.30 -7.74
N ARG A 7 -0.35 5.29 -9.03
CA ARG A 7 -0.08 6.42 -9.94
C ARG A 7 -0.77 7.71 -9.48
N LYS A 8 -2.02 7.60 -9.04
CA LYS A 8 -2.84 8.73 -8.56
C LYS A 8 -2.24 9.34 -7.30
N LEU A 9 -1.88 8.51 -6.32
CA LEU A 9 -1.24 8.92 -5.08
C LEU A 9 0.13 9.53 -5.34
N ARG A 10 0.97 8.88 -6.16
CA ARG A 10 2.26 9.45 -6.55
C ARG A 10 2.13 10.85 -7.14
N ASN A 11 1.20 11.05 -8.09
CA ASN A 11 0.97 12.35 -8.71
C ASN A 11 0.43 13.39 -7.71
N LYS A 12 -0.45 12.99 -6.79
CA LYS A 12 -0.98 13.87 -5.72
C LYS A 12 0.15 14.43 -4.84
N HIS A 13 1.18 13.63 -4.59
CA HIS A 13 2.36 14.05 -3.81
C HIS A 13 3.44 14.75 -4.67
N GLY A 14 3.23 14.93 -5.98
CA GLY A 14 4.18 15.59 -6.87
C GLY A 14 5.44 14.79 -7.18
N TYR A 15 5.47 13.48 -6.91
CA TYR A 15 6.65 12.66 -7.15
C TYR A 15 6.70 12.11 -8.58
N THR A 16 7.90 12.04 -9.14
CA THR A 16 8.19 11.26 -10.35
C THR A 16 8.31 9.77 -10.02
N GLN A 17 8.15 8.90 -11.01
CA GLN A 17 8.39 7.47 -10.83
C GLN A 17 9.83 7.17 -10.37
N LYS A 18 10.81 7.96 -10.83
CA LYS A 18 12.21 7.80 -10.43
C LYS A 18 12.39 8.08 -8.93
N GLN A 19 11.83 9.17 -8.42
CA GLN A 19 11.91 9.54 -7.00
C GLN A 19 11.27 8.48 -6.09
N VAL A 20 10.10 7.96 -6.44
CA VAL A 20 9.47 6.87 -5.65
C VAL A 20 10.30 5.60 -5.72
N ALA A 21 10.79 5.24 -6.91
CA ALA A 21 11.58 4.02 -7.08
C ALA A 21 12.88 4.07 -6.28
N GLU A 22 13.59 5.20 -6.30
CA GLU A 22 14.79 5.44 -5.49
C GLU A 22 14.50 5.44 -4.00
N GLY A 23 13.45 6.14 -3.56
CA GLY A 23 13.08 6.21 -2.15
C GLY A 23 12.58 4.88 -1.57
N VAL A 24 12.00 4.03 -2.39
CA VAL A 24 11.52 2.69 -1.99
C VAL A 24 12.62 1.62 -2.15
N GLY A 25 13.65 1.88 -2.96
CA GLY A 25 14.71 0.92 -3.27
C GLY A 25 14.28 -0.17 -4.25
N ILE A 26 13.61 0.22 -5.34
CA ILE A 26 13.16 -0.66 -6.43
C ILE A 26 13.53 -0.08 -7.79
N ALA A 27 13.50 -0.91 -8.84
CA ALA A 27 13.71 -0.41 -10.19
C ALA A 27 12.53 0.47 -10.65
N ARG A 28 12.81 1.56 -11.39
CA ARG A 28 11.75 2.43 -11.97
C ARG A 28 10.84 1.67 -12.95
N SER A 29 11.38 0.68 -13.66
CA SER A 29 10.59 -0.23 -14.51
C SER A 29 9.64 -1.10 -13.69
N TYR A 30 10.07 -1.58 -12.52
CA TYR A 30 9.22 -2.32 -11.59
C TYR A 30 8.05 -1.46 -11.11
N LEU A 31 8.32 -0.22 -10.68
CA LEU A 31 7.26 0.72 -10.29
C LEU A 31 6.26 0.96 -11.43
N THR A 32 6.75 1.06 -12.67
CA THR A 32 5.88 1.20 -13.86
C THR A 32 4.95 0.00 -14.01
N LEU A 33 5.46 -1.23 -13.88
CA LEU A 33 4.65 -2.44 -13.98
C LEU A 33 3.60 -2.54 -12.88
N VAL A 34 3.92 -2.09 -11.66
CA VAL A 34 2.96 -2.00 -10.56
C VAL A 34 1.87 -0.97 -10.87
N GLU A 35 2.22 0.24 -11.31
CA GLU A 35 1.26 1.31 -11.62
C GLU A 35 0.25 0.91 -12.70
N ILE A 36 0.67 0.14 -13.71
CA ILE A 36 -0.22 -0.35 -14.77
C ILE A 36 -0.89 -1.69 -14.43
N GLY A 37 -0.68 -2.20 -13.21
CA GLY A 37 -1.27 -3.45 -12.70
C GLY A 37 -0.66 -4.74 -13.27
N LYS A 38 0.40 -4.65 -14.07
CA LYS A 38 1.09 -5.81 -14.67
C LYS A 38 1.91 -6.61 -13.66
N HIS A 39 2.24 -6.02 -12.51
CA HIS A 39 2.94 -6.70 -11.42
C HIS A 39 2.22 -6.44 -10.09
N ASN A 40 2.09 -7.48 -9.27
CA ASN A 40 1.65 -7.36 -7.88
C ASN A 40 2.88 -7.28 -6.98
N PRO A 41 3.11 -6.21 -6.23
CA PRO A 41 4.27 -6.13 -5.35
C PRO A 41 4.17 -7.14 -4.19
N SER A 42 5.33 -7.49 -3.61
CA SER A 42 5.33 -8.22 -2.33
C SER A 42 4.76 -7.32 -1.23
N LEU A 43 4.31 -7.92 -0.12
CA LEU A 43 3.81 -7.17 1.03
C LEU A 43 4.86 -6.18 1.56
N GLU A 44 6.13 -6.57 1.55
CA GLU A 44 7.24 -5.72 1.96
C GLU A 44 7.39 -4.48 1.05
N VAL A 45 7.34 -4.66 -0.27
CA VAL A 45 7.41 -3.53 -1.23
C VAL A 45 6.16 -2.65 -1.12
N ALA A 46 4.99 -3.26 -0.94
CA ALA A 46 3.74 -2.52 -0.72
C ALA A 46 3.81 -1.67 0.57
N GLY A 47 4.34 -2.22 1.67
CA GLY A 47 4.55 -1.49 2.92
C GLY A 47 5.56 -0.35 2.80
N ARG A 48 6.65 -0.55 2.04
CA ARG A 48 7.60 0.53 1.73
C ARG A 48 6.97 1.64 0.87
N LEU A 49 6.16 1.29 -0.12
CA LEU A 49 5.42 2.27 -0.94
C LEU A 49 4.44 3.08 -0.09
N ALA A 50 3.67 2.41 0.77
CA ALA A 50 2.75 3.01 1.73
C ALA A 50 3.47 4.00 2.66
N SER A 51 4.59 3.54 3.25
CA SER A 51 5.43 4.38 4.13
C SER A 51 6.02 5.58 3.40
N PHE A 52 6.53 5.41 2.17
CA PHE A 52 7.09 6.51 1.38
C PHE A 52 6.03 7.57 1.02
N LEU A 53 4.81 7.14 0.71
CA LEU A 53 3.71 8.02 0.32
C LEU A 53 2.92 8.55 1.53
N GLY A 54 3.16 8.04 2.74
CA GLY A 54 2.43 8.45 3.96
C GLY A 54 0.95 8.05 3.94
N VAL A 55 0.64 6.88 3.39
CA VAL A 55 -0.72 6.33 3.24
C VAL A 55 -0.74 4.85 3.68
N THR A 56 -1.92 4.25 3.76
CA THR A 56 -2.09 2.82 4.01
C THR A 56 -1.86 1.98 2.75
N ILE A 57 -1.59 0.68 2.91
CA ILE A 57 -1.43 -0.26 1.80
C ILE A 57 -2.75 -0.36 1.01
N GLU A 58 -3.88 -0.33 1.71
CA GLU A 58 -5.25 -0.43 1.20
C GLU A 58 -5.64 0.79 0.38
N GLU A 59 -5.15 1.98 0.74
CA GLU A 59 -5.30 3.17 -0.09
C GLU A 59 -4.61 3.01 -1.44
N ILE A 60 -3.43 2.36 -1.47
CA ILE A 60 -2.72 2.07 -2.71
C ILE A 60 -3.40 0.93 -3.47
N PHE A 61 -3.79 -0.14 -2.78
CA PHE A 61 -4.31 -1.39 -3.33
C PHE A 61 -5.69 -1.74 -2.73
N PRO A 62 -6.79 -1.13 -3.20
CA PRO A 62 -8.11 -1.25 -2.56
C PRO A 62 -8.66 -2.67 -2.48
N TRP A 63 -8.20 -3.56 -3.35
CA TRP A 63 -8.59 -4.97 -3.36
C TRP A 63 -7.99 -5.80 -2.21
N LEU A 64 -7.06 -5.23 -1.44
CA LEU A 64 -6.55 -5.86 -0.21
C LEU A 64 -7.49 -5.65 0.98
N LYS A 65 -8.51 -4.80 0.85
CA LYS A 65 -9.55 -4.68 1.87
C LYS A 65 -10.22 -6.04 2.07
N HIS A 66 -10.00 -6.64 3.23
CA HIS A 66 -10.72 -7.82 3.66
C HIS A 66 -12.10 -7.40 4.19
N PRO A 67 -13.21 -7.83 3.57
CA PRO A 67 -14.56 -7.41 3.97
C PRO A 67 -15.01 -7.91 5.36
N GLY A 68 -14.16 -8.66 6.08
CA GLY A 68 -14.50 -9.33 7.34
C GLY A 68 -13.86 -8.75 8.61
N PHE A 69 -13.13 -7.64 8.53
CA PHE A 69 -12.59 -6.96 9.71
C PHE A 69 -13.32 -5.63 9.90
N GLN A 70 -14.26 -5.62 10.85
CA GLN A 70 -14.97 -4.42 11.27
C GLN A 70 -14.06 -3.70 12.26
N GLU A 71 -13.47 -2.57 11.85
CA GLU A 71 -12.58 -1.80 12.72
C GLU A 71 -13.41 -1.21 13.88
N ASP A 72 -13.12 -1.65 15.11
CA ASP A 72 -13.69 -1.04 16.31
C ASP A 72 -13.14 0.40 16.45
N PRO A 73 -14.01 1.43 16.52
CA PRO A 73 -13.58 2.83 16.51
C PRO A 73 -12.65 3.23 17.67
N GLU A 74 -12.71 2.54 18.81
CA GLU A 74 -11.86 2.82 19.98
C GLU A 74 -10.41 2.32 19.81
N GLU A 75 -10.17 1.30 19.00
CA GLU A 75 -8.83 0.71 18.84
C GLU A 75 -7.95 1.50 17.85
N SER A 76 -8.58 2.22 16.91
CA SER A 76 -7.95 3.05 15.88
C SER A 76 -7.22 4.28 16.44
N LEU A 77 -7.69 4.87 17.54
CA LEU A 77 -7.11 6.09 18.12
C LEU A 77 -5.82 5.85 18.94
N ALA A 78 -5.53 4.59 19.31
CA ALA A 78 -4.44 4.26 20.22
C ALA A 78 -3.19 3.66 19.54
N ASN A 79 -3.25 3.33 18.25
CA ASN A 79 -2.17 2.60 17.59
C ASN A 79 -1.97 3.04 16.12
N PRO A 80 -0.81 3.64 15.74
CA PRO A 80 -0.54 4.05 14.36
C PRO A 80 -0.36 2.86 13.40
N TYR A 81 -0.24 1.63 13.93
CA TYR A 81 -0.23 0.39 13.16
C TYR A 81 -0.98 -0.71 13.94
N PRO A 82 -2.30 -0.89 13.72
CA PRO A 82 -3.07 -1.92 14.40
C PRO A 82 -2.38 -3.28 14.20
N LYS A 83 -2.08 -3.98 15.30
CA LYS A 83 -1.45 -5.31 15.19
C LYS A 83 -2.50 -6.25 14.60
N HIS A 84 -2.30 -6.65 13.35
CA HIS A 84 -3.10 -7.70 12.71
C HIS A 84 -2.79 -9.05 13.38
N THR A 85 -3.30 -9.27 14.59
CA THR A 85 -3.32 -10.59 15.17
C THR A 85 -4.46 -11.34 14.51
N SER A 86 -4.14 -12.17 13.51
CA SER A 86 -5.08 -13.18 13.06
C SER A 86 -5.44 -14.03 14.27
N LYS A 87 -6.66 -13.85 14.80
CA LYS A 87 -7.25 -14.90 15.63
C LYS A 87 -7.52 -16.05 14.69
N VAL A 88 -6.59 -17.01 14.67
CA VAL A 88 -6.86 -18.35 14.14
C VAL A 88 -7.91 -18.93 15.06
N THR A 89 -9.17 -18.85 14.66
CA THR A 89 -10.24 -19.58 15.32
C THR A 89 -10.06 -21.05 14.94
N VAL A 90 -9.66 -21.87 15.92
CA VAL A 90 -9.80 -23.33 15.90
C VAL A 90 -11.25 -23.68 16.16
#